data_AF-A0AAW2QDA1-F1
#
_entry.id   AF-A0AAW2QDA1-F1
#
_cell.length_a   1.000
_cell.length_b   1.000
_cell.length_c   1.000
_cell.angle_alpha   90.00
_cell.angle_beta   90.00
_cell.angle_gamma   90.00
#
_symmetry.space_group_name_H-M   'P 1'
#
loop_
_entity.id
_entity.type
_entity.pdbx_description
1 polymer ?
#
loop_
_entity_poly.entity_id
_entity_poly.type
_entity_poly.pdbx_seq_one_letter_code
_entity_poly.pdbx_strand_id
1 'polypeptide(L)'
;MPSALPFLCVFIFFFAFLVSSSLAKYQADETVTLWVNKVGPYNNPQETYNYYSLPFCHPPGNAAHKWGGLGEEMWRRLKFVKLNWMLQRLKFKDAIDNSYWFEFFMGFGEVLPDRNRDNKHVLWTHKNLVINYNGNQIIHVNLTQENPKPLEEGRVLDMTYSVKWVPTNITFARRFDVYLDYPFFEHQIHWFSVFNSFMMVIFLTGLVSMILMRTLRNDYAKYAREDDDLETLERDVSEESGWKLVHGDVFRPPQNLALLSAVVGTGAQLATLVLLVIILAIVGMLYIGRGAIVTTFIVCYAFTSFIAGYVSGGMYSRNGGKKWIKSMILTASLFPFLCFGIGFILNTVAIFYGSLAAIPFGTMVVVFVIWAFISFPLALLGTVIGRNWSGAPNNPCRVKTIPRPIPEKKWYLTPSVISLMGGLLPFGSIFIEMYFVFTSFWNYKVYYVYGFMLLVFVILIIVTICVTIVGTYFLLNAENYHWQWTSFFSAASTALYVYFYSIYYYHVKTKMSGFFQTSFYFGYTLMFCLGLGILCGAVGYLGSNLFVRRIYRNIKCD
;
A
#
# COMPACT_ATOMS: atom_id res chain seq x y z
N MET A 1 11.85 12.55 25.76
CA MET A 1 12.42 11.26 25.32
C MET A 1 12.94 10.55 26.57
N PRO A 2 12.16 9.62 27.15
CA PRO A 2 12.54 8.19 27.12
C PRO A 2 11.33 7.21 27.22
N SER A 3 10.27 7.35 26.40
CA SER A 3 9.07 6.50 26.47
C SER A 3 8.87 5.52 25.30
N ALA A 4 9.77 5.49 24.31
CA ALA A 4 9.62 4.65 23.11
C ALA A 4 10.25 3.26 23.23
N LEU A 5 11.22 3.07 24.13
CA LEU A 5 11.93 1.79 24.32
C LEU A 5 11.02 0.63 24.76
N PRO A 6 10.11 0.77 25.75
CA PRO A 6 9.29 -0.35 26.20
C PRO A 6 8.27 -0.79 25.14
N PHE A 7 7.75 0.14 24.33
CA PHE A 7 6.85 -0.18 23.22
C PHE A 7 7.57 -0.94 22.10
N LEU A 8 8.81 -0.56 21.76
CA LEU A 8 9.61 -1.26 20.77
C LEU A 8 9.95 -2.69 21.23
N CYS A 9 10.29 -2.88 22.51
CA CYS A 9 10.59 -4.19 23.07
C CYS A 9 9.37 -5.12 23.10
N VAL A 10 8.18 -4.63 23.50
CA VAL A 10 6.93 -5.40 23.46
C VAL A 10 6.57 -5.78 22.02
N PHE A 11 6.77 -4.84 21.08
CA PHE A 11 6.52 -5.07 19.66
C PHE A 11 7.45 -6.14 19.07
N ILE A 12 8.74 -6.11 19.41
CA ILE A 12 9.73 -7.14 19.00
C ILE A 12 9.42 -8.51 19.64
N PHE A 13 8.98 -8.54 20.91
CA PHE A 13 8.63 -9.78 21.60
C PHE A 13 7.40 -10.46 20.99
N PHE A 14 6.39 -9.69 20.60
CA PHE A 14 5.21 -10.20 19.89
C PHE A 14 5.57 -10.73 18.49
N PHE A 15 6.52 -10.08 17.82
CA PHE A 15 7.04 -10.49 16.51
C PHE A 15 7.84 -11.80 16.57
N ALA A 16 8.67 -11.97 17.61
CA ALA A 16 9.44 -13.19 17.81
C ALA A 16 8.54 -14.42 18.02
N PHE A 17 7.38 -14.24 18.65
CA PHE A 17 6.40 -15.32 18.84
C PHE A 17 5.66 -15.70 17.54
N LEU A 18 5.43 -14.75 16.63
CA LEU A 18 4.78 -14.98 15.34
C LEU A 18 5.67 -15.72 14.32
N VAL A 19 7.00 -15.64 14.46
CA VAL A 19 7.97 -16.21 13.50
C VAL A 19 8.45 -17.62 13.88
N SER A 20 7.97 -18.21 14.98
CA SER A 20 8.33 -19.59 15.34
C SER A 20 7.61 -20.61 14.45
N SER A 21 8.13 -20.77 13.23
CA SER A 21 7.84 -21.92 12.39
C SER A 21 8.50 -23.13 13.02
N SER A 22 7.69 -24.05 13.57
CA SER A 22 8.19 -25.36 14.00
C SER A 22 8.95 -25.99 12.83
N LEU A 23 10.27 -26.13 12.97
CA LEU A 23 11.11 -26.81 11.98
C LEU A 23 10.57 -28.25 11.83
N ALA A 24 9.89 -28.53 10.73
CA ALA A 24 9.51 -29.89 10.39
C ALA A 24 10.80 -30.68 10.11
N LYS A 25 11.12 -31.60 11.01
CA LYS A 25 12.21 -32.58 10.86
C LYS A 25 11.55 -33.92 10.57
N TYR A 26 11.99 -34.57 9.52
CA TYR A 26 11.49 -35.89 9.13
C TYR A 26 12.41 -36.98 9.65
N GLN A 27 11.84 -38.12 10.05
CA GLN A 27 12.57 -39.36 10.31
C GLN A 27 12.64 -40.25 9.05
N ALA A 28 13.60 -41.18 9.04
CA ALA A 28 13.64 -42.21 8.00
C ALA A 28 12.33 -43.01 8.02
N ASP A 29 11.79 -43.29 6.84
CA ASP A 29 10.52 -43.99 6.61
C ASP A 29 9.25 -43.29 7.14
N GLU A 30 9.35 -42.02 7.54
CA GLU A 30 8.18 -41.24 7.93
C GLU A 30 7.30 -40.90 6.71
N THR A 31 5.98 -41.04 6.86
CA THR A 31 5.04 -40.73 5.78
C THR A 31 4.97 -39.22 5.53
N VAL A 32 5.47 -38.81 4.37
CA VAL A 32 5.42 -37.42 3.90
C VAL A 32 4.04 -37.11 3.30
N THR A 33 3.29 -36.18 3.91
CA THR A 33 1.88 -35.93 3.55
C THR A 33 1.74 -34.76 2.57
N LEU A 34 1.32 -35.01 1.33
CA LEU A 34 1.03 -33.99 0.33
C LEU A 34 -0.35 -33.35 0.59
N TRP A 35 -0.37 -32.03 0.71
CA TRP A 35 -1.60 -31.27 0.88
C TRP A 35 -1.98 -30.58 -0.44
N VAL A 36 -3.26 -30.39 -0.69
CA VAL A 36 -3.77 -29.53 -1.78
C VAL A 36 -4.45 -28.31 -1.22
N ASN A 37 -4.35 -27.22 -1.98
CA ASN A 37 -4.97 -25.95 -1.63
C ASN A 37 -5.98 -25.51 -2.69
N LYS A 38 -5.48 -24.82 -3.71
CA LYS A 38 -6.27 -24.03 -4.63
C LYS A 38 -5.94 -24.34 -6.08
N VAL A 39 -6.90 -24.04 -6.94
CA VAL A 39 -6.78 -24.05 -8.40
C VAL A 39 -7.31 -22.72 -8.95
N GLY A 40 -6.72 -22.20 -10.02
CA GLY A 40 -7.22 -21.00 -10.68
C GLY A 40 -6.62 -20.81 -12.07
N PRO A 41 -7.13 -19.89 -12.89
CA PRO A 41 -6.55 -19.57 -14.20
C PRO A 41 -5.18 -18.90 -14.02
N TYR A 42 -4.19 -19.28 -14.84
CA TYR A 42 -2.83 -18.71 -14.73
C TYR A 42 -2.81 -17.20 -14.89
N ASN A 43 -3.56 -16.69 -15.88
CA ASN A 43 -3.64 -15.26 -16.19
C ASN A 43 -4.49 -14.48 -15.18
N ASN A 44 -5.27 -15.15 -14.31
CA ASN A 44 -6.16 -14.53 -13.33
C ASN A 44 -5.82 -15.01 -11.91
N PRO A 45 -4.77 -14.45 -11.27
CA PRO A 45 -4.25 -14.93 -10.00
C PRO A 45 -5.20 -14.80 -8.81
N GLN A 46 -6.18 -13.88 -8.86
CA GLN A 46 -7.13 -13.67 -7.76
C GLN A 46 -8.30 -14.65 -7.83
N GLU A 47 -8.60 -15.15 -9.03
CA GLU A 47 -9.67 -16.12 -9.27
C GLU A 47 -9.21 -17.51 -8.83
N THR A 48 -9.44 -17.81 -7.55
CA THR A 48 -9.00 -19.07 -6.95
C THR A 48 -10.19 -19.86 -6.42
N TYR A 49 -10.17 -21.17 -6.65
CA TYR A 49 -11.20 -22.13 -6.28
C TYR A 49 -10.56 -23.29 -5.51
N ASN A 50 -11.35 -24.03 -4.74
CA ASN A 50 -10.87 -25.23 -4.05
C ASN A 50 -10.37 -26.25 -5.08
N TYR A 51 -9.27 -26.95 -4.79
CA TYR A 51 -8.74 -28.00 -5.69
C TYR A 51 -9.82 -28.99 -6.16
N TYR A 52 -10.76 -29.35 -5.28
CA TYR A 52 -11.85 -30.28 -5.56
C TYR A 52 -13.08 -29.66 -6.29
N SER A 53 -13.03 -28.38 -6.67
CA SER A 53 -14.06 -27.75 -7.51
C SER A 53 -14.06 -28.32 -8.93
N LEU A 54 -12.88 -28.71 -9.41
CA LEU A 54 -12.71 -29.56 -10.57
C LEU A 54 -12.96 -31.02 -10.18
N PRO A 55 -13.49 -31.85 -11.09
CA PRO A 55 -13.91 -33.20 -10.78
C PRO A 55 -12.72 -34.17 -10.63
N PHE A 56 -11.82 -33.88 -9.69
CA PHE A 56 -10.77 -34.77 -9.21
C PHE A 56 -11.30 -35.72 -8.13
N CYS A 57 -10.67 -36.88 -8.00
CA CYS A 57 -11.04 -37.88 -7.00
C CYS A 57 -10.88 -37.32 -5.58
N HIS A 58 -11.92 -37.48 -4.77
CA HIS A 58 -11.86 -37.17 -3.34
C HIS A 58 -11.23 -38.35 -2.60
N PRO A 59 -10.38 -38.11 -1.59
CA PRO A 59 -9.84 -39.18 -0.77
C PRO A 59 -10.98 -39.91 -0.03
N PRO A 60 -10.95 -41.25 0.07
CA PRO A 60 -11.93 -41.98 0.86
C PRO A 60 -11.75 -41.65 2.36
N GLY A 61 -12.80 -41.06 2.97
CA GLY A 61 -12.86 -40.67 4.38
C GLY A 61 -12.87 -39.15 4.62
N ASN A 62 -13.23 -38.72 5.84
CA ASN A 62 -13.16 -37.32 6.27
C ASN A 62 -11.70 -36.86 6.31
N ALA A 63 -11.24 -36.19 5.26
CA ALA A 63 -9.89 -35.63 5.22
C ALA A 63 -9.69 -34.65 6.39
N ALA A 64 -8.67 -34.87 7.21
CA ALA A 64 -8.32 -33.95 8.29
C ALA A 64 -8.07 -32.54 7.74
N HIS A 65 -8.78 -31.55 8.29
CA HIS A 65 -8.66 -30.15 7.94
C HIS A 65 -7.62 -29.49 8.82
N LYS A 66 -6.72 -28.71 8.21
CA LYS A 66 -5.85 -27.78 8.95
C LYS A 66 -6.18 -26.37 8.46
N TRP A 67 -6.26 -25.43 9.38
CA TRP A 67 -6.47 -24.01 9.08
C TRP A 67 -5.11 -23.36 8.84
N GLY A 68 -4.98 -22.53 7.80
CA GLY A 68 -3.89 -21.56 7.73
C GLY A 68 -4.14 -20.39 8.69
N GLY A 69 -3.24 -19.41 8.72
CA GLY A 69 -3.37 -18.22 9.57
C GLY A 69 -4.56 -17.32 9.19
N LEU A 70 -4.59 -16.10 9.73
CA LEU A 70 -5.68 -15.13 9.46
C LEU A 70 -5.89 -14.93 7.95
N GLY A 71 -7.04 -15.41 7.44
CA GLY A 71 -7.40 -15.29 6.03
C GLY A 71 -6.85 -16.38 5.12
N GLU A 72 -6.25 -17.45 5.66
CA GLU A 72 -5.80 -18.60 4.87
C GLU A 72 -6.78 -19.78 4.98
N GLU A 73 -6.97 -20.43 3.83
CA GLU A 73 -7.96 -21.47 3.64
C GLU A 73 -7.54 -22.86 4.15
N MET A 74 -8.54 -23.74 4.10
CA MET A 74 -8.62 -25.10 4.60
C MET A 74 -7.81 -26.10 3.74
N TRP A 75 -6.84 -26.77 4.35
CA TRP A 75 -6.04 -27.81 3.69
C TRP A 75 -6.76 -29.17 3.66
N ARG A 76 -6.57 -29.96 2.59
CA ARG A 76 -7.01 -31.36 2.50
C ARG A 76 -5.88 -32.30 2.08
N ARG A 77 -5.83 -33.49 2.70
CA ARG A 77 -4.84 -34.55 2.39
C ARG A 77 -5.12 -35.17 1.03
N LEU A 78 -4.08 -35.33 0.21
CA LEU A 78 -4.21 -36.07 -1.04
C LEU A 78 -3.86 -37.55 -0.84
N LYS A 79 -4.72 -38.46 -1.31
CA LYS A 79 -4.40 -39.88 -1.53
C LYS A 79 -4.59 -40.18 -3.01
N PHE A 80 -3.51 -40.54 -3.70
CA PHE A 80 -3.62 -41.07 -5.07
C PHE A 80 -4.14 -42.51 -4.98
N VAL A 81 -5.39 -42.73 -5.36
CA VAL A 81 -5.99 -44.06 -5.49
C VAL A 81 -6.32 -44.27 -6.96
N LYS A 82 -6.07 -45.49 -7.49
CA LYS A 82 -6.55 -45.93 -8.82
C LYS A 82 -8.06 -45.76 -8.87
N LEU A 83 -8.61 -44.93 -9.75
CA LEU A 83 -10.06 -44.80 -9.90
C LEU A 83 -10.51 -44.56 -11.35
N ASN A 84 -11.62 -45.23 -11.67
CA ASN A 84 -12.38 -45.16 -12.93
C ASN A 84 -13.14 -43.83 -13.06
N TRP A 85 -13.18 -43.28 -14.27
CA TRP A 85 -13.76 -41.97 -14.58
C TRP A 85 -15.11 -42.05 -15.29
N MET A 86 -16.00 -41.09 -15.00
CA MET A 86 -16.93 -40.51 -15.97
C MET A 86 -16.67 -38.99 -16.02
N LEU A 87 -16.20 -38.52 -17.18
CA LEU A 87 -15.73 -37.15 -17.42
C LEU A 87 -16.92 -36.17 -17.51
N GLN A 88 -16.95 -35.10 -16.70
CA GLN A 88 -17.76 -33.91 -17.01
C GLN A 88 -16.96 -32.97 -17.92
N ARG A 89 -17.12 -33.13 -19.24
CA ARG A 89 -16.32 -32.46 -20.30
C ARG A 89 -16.27 -30.93 -20.19
N LEU A 90 -17.35 -30.28 -19.78
CA LEU A 90 -17.46 -28.81 -19.81
C LEU A 90 -16.46 -28.11 -18.88
N LYS A 91 -16.29 -28.59 -17.64
CA LYS A 91 -15.41 -27.93 -16.66
C LYS A 91 -13.92 -28.11 -16.97
N PHE A 92 -13.53 -29.28 -17.46
CA PHE A 92 -12.13 -29.55 -17.82
C PHE A 92 -11.70 -28.86 -19.11
N LYS A 93 -12.60 -28.76 -20.09
CA LYS A 93 -12.32 -28.03 -21.34
C LYS A 93 -12.04 -26.55 -21.05
N ASP A 94 -12.89 -25.92 -20.25
CA ASP A 94 -12.74 -24.51 -19.85
C ASP A 94 -11.49 -24.29 -19.00
N ALA A 95 -11.14 -25.23 -18.12
CA ALA A 95 -9.90 -25.18 -17.34
C ALA A 95 -8.63 -25.30 -18.21
N ILE A 96 -8.67 -26.10 -19.28
CA ILE A 96 -7.55 -26.23 -20.23
C ILE A 96 -7.43 -24.98 -21.09
N ASP A 97 -8.56 -24.44 -21.56
CA ASP A 97 -8.58 -23.23 -22.41
C ASP A 97 -8.05 -21.99 -21.67
N ASN A 98 -8.26 -21.92 -20.36
CA ASN A 98 -7.83 -20.81 -19.52
C ASN A 98 -6.51 -21.07 -18.74
N SER A 99 -5.76 -22.13 -19.09
CA SER A 99 -4.47 -22.44 -18.47
C SER A 99 -4.55 -22.55 -16.93
N TYR A 100 -5.42 -23.39 -16.39
CA TYR A 100 -5.55 -23.49 -14.94
C TYR A 100 -4.27 -24.02 -14.28
N TRP A 101 -3.83 -23.44 -13.16
CA TRP A 101 -2.70 -23.90 -12.35
C TRP A 101 -3.19 -24.40 -10.98
N PHE A 102 -2.39 -25.22 -10.31
CA PHE A 102 -2.77 -25.87 -9.04
C PHE A 102 -1.68 -25.67 -7.99
N GLU A 103 -2.07 -25.50 -6.74
CA GLU A 103 -1.12 -25.39 -5.63
C GLU A 103 -1.11 -26.65 -4.77
N PHE A 104 0.05 -27.30 -4.67
CA PHE A 104 0.32 -28.39 -3.73
C PHE A 104 1.17 -27.88 -2.57
N PHE A 105 0.79 -28.21 -1.34
CA PHE A 105 1.59 -27.96 -0.14
C PHE A 105 2.57 -29.10 0.07
N MET A 106 3.58 -29.07 -0.79
CA MET A 106 4.89 -29.69 -0.68
C MET A 106 5.83 -29.12 -1.75
N GLY A 107 5.28 -28.61 -2.87
CA GLY A 107 5.94 -27.90 -3.98
C GLY A 107 4.93 -27.27 -4.95
N PHE A 108 5.37 -26.35 -5.81
CA PHE A 108 4.48 -25.73 -6.82
C PHE A 108 4.44 -26.55 -8.11
N GLY A 109 3.27 -26.56 -8.77
CA GLY A 109 3.07 -27.31 -10.01
C GLY A 109 2.11 -26.63 -10.97
N GLU A 110 2.58 -26.33 -12.17
CA GLU A 110 1.80 -25.67 -13.22
C GLU A 110 1.16 -26.72 -14.15
N VAL A 111 -0.09 -26.53 -14.58
CA VAL A 111 -0.59 -27.24 -15.78
C VAL A 111 -0.41 -26.27 -16.93
N LEU A 112 0.52 -26.63 -17.81
CA LEU A 112 0.75 -25.93 -19.05
C LEU A 112 -0.26 -26.46 -20.08
N PRO A 113 -1.13 -25.62 -20.65
CA PRO A 113 -1.84 -26.01 -21.85
C PRO A 113 -0.87 -25.98 -23.02
N ASP A 114 -0.60 -27.13 -23.60
CA ASP A 114 0.05 -27.17 -24.90
C ASP A 114 -1.03 -27.13 -25.97
N ARG A 115 -1.18 -25.95 -26.59
CA ARG A 115 -2.04 -25.76 -27.76
C ARG A 115 -1.24 -26.25 -28.98
N ASN A 116 -1.13 -27.56 -29.13
CA ASN A 116 -0.66 -28.13 -30.38
C ASN A 116 -1.55 -27.59 -31.52
N ARG A 117 -0.94 -27.37 -32.70
CA ARG A 117 -1.56 -26.75 -33.90
C ARG A 117 -2.88 -27.40 -34.36
N ASP A 118 -3.27 -28.53 -33.76
CA ASP A 118 -4.41 -29.36 -34.10
C ASP A 118 -5.53 -29.35 -33.05
N ASN A 119 -5.93 -28.21 -32.45
CA ASN A 119 -7.23 -28.03 -31.75
C ASN A 119 -7.67 -29.13 -30.73
N LYS A 120 -6.75 -29.96 -30.22
CA LYS A 120 -7.04 -31.08 -29.31
C LYS A 120 -6.63 -30.68 -27.91
N HIS A 121 -7.60 -30.57 -27.00
CA HIS A 121 -7.34 -30.36 -25.58
C HIS A 121 -6.60 -31.60 -25.03
N VAL A 122 -5.40 -31.40 -24.50
CA VAL A 122 -4.57 -32.46 -23.91
C VAL A 122 -4.53 -32.33 -22.39
N LEU A 123 -4.47 -33.47 -21.71
CA LEU A 123 -4.31 -33.56 -20.27
C LEU A 123 -3.04 -34.35 -19.95
N TRP A 124 -2.19 -33.80 -19.08
CA TRP A 124 -0.98 -34.48 -18.62
C TRP A 124 -1.33 -35.54 -17.57
N THR A 125 -0.95 -36.79 -17.85
CA THR A 125 -1.34 -37.95 -17.01
C THR A 125 -0.23 -38.44 -16.08
N HIS A 126 1.02 -38.04 -16.32
CA HIS A 126 2.14 -38.37 -15.45
C HIS A 126 2.65 -37.14 -14.70
N LYS A 127 2.86 -37.28 -13.39
CA LYS A 127 3.38 -36.24 -12.50
C LYS A 127 4.74 -36.64 -11.94
N ASN A 128 5.78 -35.88 -12.21
CA ASN A 128 7.13 -36.17 -11.75
C ASN A 128 7.51 -35.17 -10.64
N LEU A 129 7.72 -35.68 -9.43
CA LEU A 129 8.02 -34.91 -8.22
C LEU A 129 9.51 -35.02 -7.91
N VAL A 130 10.25 -33.92 -8.03
CA VAL A 130 11.67 -33.85 -7.64
C VAL A 130 11.79 -33.16 -6.30
N ILE A 131 12.16 -33.91 -5.26
CA ILE A 131 12.27 -33.43 -3.88
C ILE A 131 13.75 -33.21 -3.55
N ASN A 132 14.09 -31.94 -3.31
CA ASN A 132 15.40 -31.52 -2.85
C ASN A 132 15.42 -31.52 -1.32
N TYR A 133 16.36 -32.25 -0.72
CA TYR A 133 16.49 -32.39 0.73
C TYR A 133 17.89 -32.04 1.21
N ASN A 134 18.00 -31.64 2.47
CA ASN A 134 19.25 -31.45 3.18
C ASN A 134 19.13 -32.05 4.59
N GLY A 135 19.84 -33.16 4.83
CA GLY A 135 19.68 -33.96 6.03
C GLY A 135 18.21 -34.39 6.23
N ASN A 136 17.65 -34.08 7.39
CA ASN A 136 16.29 -34.45 7.77
C ASN A 136 15.23 -33.42 7.38
N GLN A 137 15.54 -32.52 6.43
CA GLN A 137 14.67 -31.40 6.05
C GLN A 137 14.46 -31.36 4.54
N ILE A 138 13.19 -31.18 4.16
CA ILE A 138 12.81 -30.90 2.78
C ILE A 138 13.01 -29.41 2.51
N ILE A 139 13.75 -29.08 1.45
CA ILE A 139 14.10 -27.71 1.10
C ILE A 139 13.19 -27.19 -0.01
N HIS A 140 13.07 -27.95 -1.09
CA HIS A 140 12.32 -27.53 -2.28
C HIS A 140 11.72 -28.74 -2.99
N VAL A 141 10.53 -28.59 -3.56
CA VAL A 141 9.93 -29.64 -4.41
C VAL A 141 9.50 -29.01 -5.71
N ASN A 142 9.98 -29.61 -6.80
CA ASN A 142 9.59 -29.26 -8.15
C ASN A 142 8.60 -30.30 -8.68
N LEU A 143 7.51 -29.84 -9.31
CA LEU A 143 6.55 -30.71 -9.97
C LEU A 143 6.59 -30.45 -11.47
N THR A 144 7.00 -31.46 -12.25
CA THR A 144 6.87 -31.47 -13.71
C THR A 144 5.76 -32.42 -14.14
N GLN A 145 5.22 -32.16 -15.33
CA GLN A 145 4.13 -32.95 -15.90
C GLN A 145 4.57 -33.54 -17.24
N GLU A 146 4.25 -34.82 -17.46
CA GLU A 146 4.68 -35.60 -18.61
C GLU A 146 3.51 -36.45 -19.15
N ASN A 147 3.67 -36.99 -20.36
CA ASN A 147 2.68 -37.83 -21.06
C ASN A 147 1.33 -37.15 -21.34
N PRO A 148 1.24 -36.35 -22.42
CA PRO A 148 0.00 -35.68 -22.79
C PRO A 148 -0.93 -36.71 -23.41
N LYS A 149 -2.15 -36.82 -22.90
CA LYS A 149 -3.20 -37.64 -23.51
C LYS A 149 -4.36 -36.76 -23.97
N PRO A 150 -4.93 -36.99 -25.16
CA PRO A 150 -6.07 -36.22 -25.63
C PRO A 150 -7.29 -36.48 -24.74
N LEU A 151 -8.09 -35.43 -24.52
CA LEU A 151 -9.31 -35.50 -23.72
C LEU A 151 -10.48 -36.03 -24.58
N GLU A 152 -10.82 -37.30 -24.43
CA GLU A 152 -11.93 -37.98 -25.14
C GLU A 152 -13.02 -38.41 -24.14
N GLU A 153 -14.30 -38.24 -24.50
CA GLU A 153 -15.43 -38.62 -23.65
C GLU A 153 -15.45 -40.14 -23.37
N GLY A 154 -15.72 -40.52 -22.12
CA GLY A 154 -15.83 -41.93 -21.71
C GLY A 154 -14.50 -42.67 -21.54
N ARG A 155 -13.35 -42.03 -21.83
CA ARG A 155 -12.03 -42.66 -21.69
C ARG A 155 -11.51 -42.54 -20.25
N VAL A 156 -11.22 -43.68 -19.63
CA VAL A 156 -10.54 -43.73 -18.33
C VAL A 156 -9.05 -43.41 -18.54
N LEU A 157 -8.56 -42.36 -17.87
CA LEU A 157 -7.14 -41.98 -17.90
C LEU A 157 -6.47 -42.34 -16.59
N ASP A 158 -5.48 -43.24 -16.65
CA ASP A 158 -4.65 -43.58 -15.49
C ASP A 158 -3.70 -42.42 -15.16
N MET A 159 -3.90 -41.81 -14.00
CA MET A 159 -3.01 -40.80 -13.44
C MET A 159 -1.88 -41.51 -12.69
N THR A 160 -0.64 -41.24 -13.09
CA THR A 160 0.56 -41.84 -12.50
C THR A 160 1.47 -40.77 -11.94
N TYR A 161 2.28 -41.12 -10.94
CA TYR A 161 3.29 -40.21 -10.41
C TYR A 161 4.63 -40.93 -10.19
N SER A 162 5.72 -40.19 -10.30
CA SER A 162 7.06 -40.62 -9.95
C SER A 162 7.66 -39.63 -8.95
N VAL A 163 8.52 -40.12 -8.05
CA VAL A 163 9.18 -39.29 -7.03
C VAL A 163 10.68 -39.54 -7.10
N LYS A 164 11.45 -38.46 -7.20
CA LYS A 164 12.93 -38.49 -7.21
C LYS A 164 13.46 -37.61 -6.08
N TRP A 165 14.31 -38.19 -5.24
CA TRP A 165 14.96 -37.48 -4.13
C TRP A 165 16.37 -37.06 -4.53
N VAL A 166 16.70 -35.78 -4.33
CA VAL A 166 18.01 -35.21 -4.69
C VAL A 166 18.61 -34.49 -3.49
N PRO A 167 19.84 -34.82 -3.08
CA PRO A 167 20.51 -34.14 -1.97
C PRO A 167 20.95 -32.73 -2.37
N THR A 168 20.85 -31.76 -1.46
CA THR A 168 21.22 -30.35 -1.66
C THR A 168 21.96 -29.78 -0.46
N ASN A 169 22.87 -28.83 -0.72
CA ASN A 169 23.65 -28.15 0.30
C ASN A 169 22.96 -26.88 0.87
N ILE A 170 21.74 -26.58 0.43
CA ILE A 170 21.01 -25.36 0.83
C ILE A 170 20.42 -25.57 2.24
N THR A 171 20.61 -24.61 3.13
CA THR A 171 20.06 -24.67 4.49
C THR A 171 18.57 -24.35 4.51
N PHE A 172 17.82 -24.93 5.45
CA PHE A 172 16.37 -24.72 5.55
C PHE A 172 15.95 -23.25 5.72
N ALA A 173 16.80 -22.42 6.32
CA ALA A 173 16.56 -20.98 6.46
C ALA A 173 16.52 -20.25 5.11
N ARG A 174 17.36 -20.66 4.14
CA ARG A 174 17.49 -20.05 2.81
C ARG A 174 16.61 -20.67 1.73
N ARG A 175 15.68 -21.56 2.11
CA ARG A 175 14.85 -22.30 1.15
C ARG A 175 14.02 -21.42 0.21
N PHE A 176 13.63 -20.23 0.68
CA PHE A 176 12.80 -19.31 -0.10
C PHE A 176 13.59 -18.45 -1.09
N ASP A 177 14.92 -18.47 -1.03
CA ASP A 177 15.77 -17.67 -1.91
C ASP A 177 15.66 -18.13 -3.37
N VAL A 178 15.24 -19.38 -3.62
CA VAL A 178 14.96 -19.93 -4.96
C VAL A 178 13.81 -19.19 -5.67
N TYR A 179 12.87 -18.60 -4.92
CA TYR A 179 11.75 -17.84 -5.48
C TYR A 179 12.10 -16.35 -5.71
N LEU A 180 13.30 -15.92 -5.30
CA LEU A 180 13.79 -14.57 -5.53
C LEU A 180 14.40 -14.51 -6.93
N ASP A 181 13.67 -13.91 -7.87
CA ASP A 181 14.11 -13.77 -9.26
C ASP A 181 15.16 -12.63 -9.38
N TYR A 182 16.39 -12.91 -8.94
CA TYR A 182 17.50 -11.95 -8.95
C TYR A 182 17.74 -11.27 -10.31
N PRO A 183 17.71 -11.99 -11.45
CA PRO A 183 17.90 -11.39 -12.76
C PRO A 183 16.76 -10.47 -13.19
N PHE A 184 15.54 -10.65 -12.67
CA PHE A 184 14.44 -9.74 -13.02
C PHE A 184 14.54 -8.40 -12.28
N PHE A 185 15.02 -8.43 -11.04
CA PHE A 185 15.26 -7.23 -10.23
C PHE A 185 16.70 -6.74 -10.41
N GLU A 186 17.16 -6.60 -11.67
CA GLU A 186 18.51 -6.11 -11.95
C GLU A 186 18.76 -4.79 -11.23
N HIS A 187 19.81 -4.76 -10.41
CA HIS A 187 20.14 -3.58 -9.61
C HIS A 187 20.33 -2.31 -10.45
N GLN A 188 20.75 -2.44 -11.72
CA GLN A 188 21.02 -1.31 -12.60
C GLN A 188 19.78 -0.46 -12.88
N ILE A 189 18.62 -1.09 -13.09
CA ILE A 189 17.38 -0.36 -13.40
C ILE A 189 16.88 0.38 -12.16
N HIS A 190 17.00 -0.23 -10.97
CA HIS A 190 16.67 0.42 -9.70
C HIS A 190 17.59 1.61 -9.39
N TRP A 191 18.90 1.45 -9.60
CA TRP A 191 19.85 2.56 -9.44
C TRP A 191 19.61 3.71 -10.42
N PHE A 192 19.25 3.39 -11.67
CA PHE A 192 18.87 4.41 -12.65
C PHE A 192 17.63 5.19 -12.21
N SER A 193 16.60 4.50 -11.70
CA SER A 193 15.41 5.13 -11.15
C SER A 193 15.74 6.04 -9.96
N VAL A 194 16.52 5.54 -9.01
CA VAL A 194 16.93 6.32 -7.83
C VAL A 194 17.71 7.57 -8.24
N PHE A 195 18.65 7.45 -9.18
CA PHE A 195 19.43 8.59 -9.65
C PHE A 195 18.56 9.66 -10.30
N ASN A 196 17.66 9.26 -11.20
CA ASN A 196 16.75 10.18 -11.88
C ASN A 196 15.84 10.92 -10.88
N SER A 197 15.28 10.19 -9.91
CA SER A 197 14.42 10.77 -8.89
C SER A 197 15.19 11.64 -7.89
N PHE A 198 16.44 11.31 -7.61
CA PHE A 198 17.32 12.12 -6.77
C PHE A 198 17.70 13.46 -7.43
N MET A 199 17.94 13.48 -8.73
CA MET A 199 18.16 14.73 -9.49
C MET A 199 16.94 15.67 -9.38
N MET A 200 15.73 15.11 -9.46
CA MET A 200 14.49 15.89 -9.29
C MET A 200 14.36 16.49 -7.88
N VAL A 201 14.79 15.76 -6.84
CA VAL A 201 14.84 16.28 -5.46
C VAL A 201 15.80 17.47 -5.36
N ILE A 202 17.01 17.36 -5.90
CA ILE A 202 17.99 18.47 -5.87
C ILE A 202 17.43 19.71 -6.56
N PHE A 203 16.84 19.53 -7.74
CA PHE A 203 16.25 20.63 -8.48
C PHE A 203 15.12 21.33 -7.69
N LEU A 204 14.19 20.56 -7.12
CA LEU A 204 13.04 21.10 -6.39
C LEU A 204 13.41 21.73 -5.05
N THR A 205 14.33 21.11 -4.31
CA THR A 205 14.86 21.67 -3.05
C THR A 205 15.63 22.97 -3.33
N GLY A 206 16.38 23.03 -4.44
CA GLY A 206 17.03 24.26 -4.92
C GLY A 206 16.02 25.36 -5.23
N LEU A 207 14.93 25.06 -5.93
CA LEU A 207 13.85 26.01 -6.23
C LEU A 207 13.20 26.53 -4.94
N VAL A 208 12.84 25.64 -4.00
CA VAL A 208 12.25 26.04 -2.70
C VAL A 208 13.23 26.89 -1.89
N SER A 209 14.51 26.52 -1.85
CA SER A 209 15.56 27.30 -1.19
C SER A 209 15.72 28.69 -1.83
N MET A 210 15.70 28.78 -3.15
CA MET A 210 15.73 30.06 -3.87
C MET A 210 14.52 30.93 -3.54
N ILE A 211 13.31 30.37 -3.48
CA ILE A 211 12.10 31.10 -3.06
C ILE A 211 12.32 31.66 -1.65
N LEU A 212 12.69 30.80 -0.69
CA LEU A 212 12.88 31.20 0.70
C LEU A 212 13.99 32.25 0.86
N MET A 213 15.13 32.06 0.20
CA MET A 213 16.26 33.01 0.21
C MET A 213 15.91 34.33 -0.46
N ARG A 214 15.16 34.32 -1.58
CA ARG A 214 14.68 35.53 -2.25
C ARG A 214 13.72 36.30 -1.34
N THR A 215 12.79 35.62 -0.68
CA THR A 215 11.88 36.24 0.30
C THR A 215 12.65 36.86 1.45
N LEU A 216 13.57 36.11 2.08
CA LEU A 216 14.37 36.61 3.19
C LEU A 216 15.29 37.77 2.79
N ARG A 217 15.98 37.69 1.64
CA ARG A 217 16.88 38.75 1.17
C ARG A 217 16.14 40.04 0.83
N ASN A 218 14.99 39.93 0.18
CA ASN A 218 14.15 41.10 -0.11
C ASN A 218 13.63 41.75 1.17
N ASP A 219 13.31 40.96 2.21
CA ASP A 219 12.88 41.48 3.50
C ASP A 219 14.04 42.16 4.25
N TYR A 220 15.23 41.56 4.31
CA TYR A 220 16.42 42.18 4.93
C TYR A 220 16.84 43.47 4.23
N ALA A 221 16.80 43.49 2.89
CA ALA A 221 17.15 44.68 2.12
C ALA A 221 16.16 45.84 2.33
N LYS A 222 14.88 45.53 2.60
CA LYS A 222 13.87 46.55 2.93
C LYS A 222 14.10 47.14 4.32
N TYR A 223 14.33 46.30 5.34
CA TYR A 223 14.62 46.79 6.71
C TYR A 223 15.91 47.59 6.80
N ALA A 224 16.95 47.21 6.04
CA ALA A 224 18.20 47.97 5.98
C ALA A 224 18.05 49.36 5.33
N ARG A 225 16.95 49.64 4.62
CA ARG A 225 16.64 50.97 4.07
C ARG A 225 15.68 51.78 4.95
N GLU A 226 14.87 51.13 5.77
CA GLU A 226 13.92 51.78 6.70
C GLU A 226 14.61 52.48 7.87
N ASP A 227 15.85 52.12 8.24
CA ASP A 227 16.62 52.83 9.27
C ASP A 227 17.14 54.23 8.80
N ASP A 228 17.16 54.52 7.49
CA ASP A 228 17.74 55.76 6.93
C ASP A 228 16.69 56.83 6.49
N ASP A 229 15.40 56.50 6.27
CA ASP A 229 14.41 57.43 5.70
C ASP A 229 13.03 57.40 6.40
N LEU A 230 12.90 58.12 7.53
CA LEU A 230 11.67 58.25 8.34
C LEU A 230 10.46 58.88 7.58
N GLU A 231 10.68 59.52 6.42
CA GLU A 231 9.63 60.16 5.60
C GLU A 231 8.94 59.21 4.59
N THR A 232 9.42 57.97 4.40
CA THR A 232 8.81 57.02 3.43
C THR A 232 7.69 56.15 4.02
N LEU A 233 7.41 56.26 5.32
CA LEU A 233 6.45 55.44 6.06
C LEU A 233 5.00 55.54 5.52
N GLU A 234 4.61 56.69 4.93
CA GLU A 234 3.26 56.90 4.41
C GLU A 234 3.05 56.37 2.98
N ARG A 235 4.10 56.18 2.18
CA ARG A 235 4.00 55.64 0.80
C ARG A 235 4.04 54.11 0.74
N ASP A 236 4.65 53.45 1.73
CA ASP A 236 4.89 52.01 1.71
C ASP A 236 3.74 51.15 2.29
N VAL A 237 2.79 51.77 2.99
CA VAL A 237 1.52 51.11 3.39
C VAL A 237 0.68 50.73 2.15
N SER A 238 0.93 51.37 1.00
CA SER A 238 0.19 51.14 -0.25
C SER A 238 0.71 49.99 -1.13
N GLU A 239 1.86 49.36 -0.82
CA GLU A 239 2.49 48.36 -1.70
C GLU A 239 2.78 46.99 -1.04
N GLU A 240 2.03 46.57 -0.01
CA GLU A 240 2.02 45.15 0.40
C GLU A 240 1.32 44.29 -0.68
N SER A 241 2.01 43.95 -1.77
CA SER A 241 1.43 43.12 -2.84
C SER A 241 1.60 41.61 -2.59
N GLY A 242 0.56 40.83 -2.92
CA GLY A 242 0.63 39.37 -2.97
C GLY A 242 0.44 38.68 -1.61
N TRP A 243 1.37 37.78 -1.24
CA TRP A 243 1.22 36.92 -0.07
C TRP A 243 1.17 37.68 1.26
N LYS A 244 1.94 38.76 1.43
CA LYS A 244 1.98 39.55 2.69
C LYS A 244 0.62 40.18 3.03
N LEU A 245 -0.11 40.60 2.02
CA LEU A 245 -1.42 41.24 2.13
C LEU A 245 -2.49 40.34 2.78
N VAL A 246 -2.28 39.02 2.68
CA VAL A 246 -3.23 38.00 3.15
C VAL A 246 -2.94 37.56 4.59
N HIS A 247 -1.98 38.18 5.29
CA HIS A 247 -1.59 37.81 6.66
C HIS A 247 -2.77 37.68 7.63
N GLY A 248 -3.79 38.52 7.47
CA GLY A 248 -5.00 38.53 8.30
C GLY A 248 -6.01 37.41 8.02
N ASP A 249 -5.93 36.71 6.88
CA ASP A 249 -6.90 35.67 6.48
C ASP A 249 -6.29 34.27 6.32
N VAL A 250 -4.96 34.16 6.24
CA VAL A 250 -4.22 32.89 6.02
C VAL A 250 -4.44 31.84 7.11
N PHE A 251 -4.62 32.26 8.36
CA PHE A 251 -4.79 31.37 9.52
C PHE A 251 -6.27 31.13 9.88
N ARG A 252 -7.20 31.52 9.01
CA ARG A 252 -8.62 31.20 9.18
C ARG A 252 -8.83 29.68 9.21
N PRO A 253 -9.74 29.16 10.05
CA PRO A 253 -10.04 27.74 10.06
C PRO A 253 -10.57 27.29 8.69
N PRO A 254 -10.11 26.13 8.19
CA PRO A 254 -10.58 25.57 6.91
C PRO A 254 -12.06 25.27 6.94
N GLN A 255 -12.68 25.32 5.76
CA GLN A 255 -13.98 24.69 5.54
C GLN A 255 -13.90 23.21 5.94
N ASN A 256 -14.88 22.74 6.71
CA ASN A 256 -14.90 21.37 7.25
C ASN A 256 -13.62 20.98 8.01
N LEU A 257 -13.18 21.82 8.96
CA LEU A 257 -12.00 21.56 9.81
C LEU A 257 -11.91 20.13 10.36
N ALA A 258 -13.03 19.54 10.78
CA ALA A 258 -13.06 18.16 11.31
C ALA A 258 -12.62 17.12 10.28
N LEU A 259 -13.03 17.28 9.01
CA LEU A 259 -12.67 16.38 7.93
C LEU A 259 -11.20 16.54 7.57
N LEU A 260 -10.71 17.78 7.42
CA LEU A 260 -9.31 18.02 7.12
C LEU A 260 -8.41 17.47 8.23
N SER A 261 -8.73 17.71 9.50
CA SER A 261 -7.97 17.15 10.63
C SER A 261 -7.97 15.62 10.62
N ALA A 262 -9.11 15.01 10.31
CA ALA A 262 -9.23 13.56 10.24
C ALA A 262 -8.37 12.98 9.12
N VAL A 263 -8.48 13.51 7.90
CA VAL A 263 -7.72 13.01 6.75
C VAL A 263 -6.22 13.24 6.92
N VAL A 264 -5.80 14.40 7.43
CA VAL A 264 -4.38 14.68 7.74
C VAL A 264 -3.85 13.75 8.83
N GLY A 265 -4.63 13.50 9.88
CA GLY A 265 -4.30 12.53 10.92
C GLY A 265 -4.12 11.11 10.36
N THR A 266 -5.10 10.64 9.56
CA THR A 266 -5.00 9.33 8.91
C THR A 266 -3.80 9.24 7.96
N GLY A 267 -3.46 10.28 7.22
CA GLY A 267 -2.29 10.26 6.34
C GLY A 267 -0.96 10.26 7.09
N ALA A 268 -0.87 10.94 8.24
CA ALA A 268 0.30 10.84 9.12
C ALA A 268 0.45 9.43 9.72
N GLN A 269 -0.67 8.77 10.07
CA GLN A 269 -0.68 7.37 10.46
C GLN A 269 -0.18 6.48 9.32
N LEU A 270 -0.71 6.64 8.10
CA LEU A 270 -0.30 5.83 6.94
C LEU A 270 1.17 6.04 6.57
N ALA A 271 1.69 7.27 6.64
CA ALA A 271 3.11 7.55 6.44
C ALA A 271 3.98 6.79 7.45
N THR A 272 3.57 6.83 8.73
CA THR A 272 4.32 6.13 9.79
C THR A 272 4.20 4.61 9.66
N LEU A 273 3.02 4.12 9.28
CA LEU A 273 2.76 2.70 9.03
C LEU A 273 3.66 2.15 7.93
N VAL A 274 3.70 2.81 6.77
CA VAL A 274 4.51 2.40 5.63
C VAL A 274 6.00 2.40 6.02
N LEU A 275 6.48 3.47 6.67
CA LEU A 275 7.86 3.53 7.16
C LEU A 275 8.18 2.37 8.11
N LEU A 276 7.32 2.11 9.09
CA LEU A 276 7.52 1.07 10.08
C LEU A 276 7.48 -0.34 9.47
N VAL A 277 6.56 -0.60 8.54
CA VAL A 277 6.50 -1.88 7.81
C VAL A 277 7.73 -2.08 6.94
N ILE A 278 8.24 -1.04 6.25
CA ILE A 278 9.47 -1.13 5.46
C ILE A 278 10.67 -1.45 6.36
N ILE A 279 10.82 -0.77 7.50
CA ILE A 279 11.90 -1.03 8.45
C ILE A 279 11.82 -2.47 8.98
N LEU A 280 10.62 -2.94 9.33
CA LEU A 280 10.41 -4.31 9.78
C LEU A 280 10.65 -5.34 8.66
N ALA A 281 10.41 -5.00 7.40
CA ALA A 281 10.70 -5.88 6.26
C ALA A 281 12.21 -5.95 5.94
N ILE A 282 12.98 -4.91 6.29
CA ILE A 282 14.44 -4.91 6.18
C ILE A 282 15.07 -5.73 7.31
N VAL A 283 14.56 -5.58 8.55
CA VAL A 283 15.11 -6.25 9.75
C VAL A 283 14.60 -7.68 9.87
N GLY A 284 13.30 -7.88 9.68
CA GLY A 284 12.62 -9.17 9.75
C GLY A 284 12.54 -9.76 8.36
N MET A 285 12.92 -11.03 8.21
CA MET A 285 12.79 -11.79 6.98
C MET A 285 11.31 -12.11 6.69
N LEU A 286 10.50 -11.08 6.48
CA LEU A 286 9.04 -11.13 6.40
C LEU A 286 8.54 -11.90 5.18
N TYR A 287 9.41 -12.15 4.20
CA TYR A 287 9.11 -12.99 3.04
C TYR A 287 9.04 -14.50 3.37
N ILE A 288 9.51 -14.93 4.54
CA ILE A 288 9.57 -16.35 4.93
C ILE A 288 8.19 -16.88 5.38
N GLY A 289 7.35 -16.03 5.96
CA GLY A 289 6.02 -16.41 6.46
C GLY A 289 4.92 -16.07 5.46
N ARG A 290 4.11 -17.08 5.06
CA ARG A 290 2.88 -16.81 4.30
C ARG A 290 1.94 -15.94 5.13
N GLY A 291 1.41 -14.89 4.53
CA GLY A 291 0.55 -13.91 5.21
C GLY A 291 1.27 -13.05 6.29
N ALA A 292 2.58 -13.21 6.50
CA ALA A 292 3.31 -12.47 7.53
C ALA A 292 3.32 -10.96 7.27
N ILE A 293 3.43 -10.54 6.00
CA ILE A 293 3.37 -9.12 5.62
C ILE A 293 1.98 -8.54 5.92
N VAL A 294 0.90 -9.25 5.59
CA VAL A 294 -0.48 -8.77 5.80
C VAL A 294 -0.81 -8.69 7.29
N THR A 295 -0.45 -9.72 8.07
CA THR A 295 -0.65 -9.73 9.53
C THR A 295 0.17 -8.64 10.21
N THR A 296 1.44 -8.47 9.83
CA THR A 296 2.28 -7.35 10.28
C THR A 296 1.61 -6.03 9.97
N PHE A 297 1.12 -5.83 8.73
CA PHE A 297 0.46 -4.60 8.33
C PHE A 297 -0.77 -4.28 9.20
N ILE A 298 -1.63 -5.26 9.49
CA ILE A 298 -2.81 -5.09 10.36
C ILE A 298 -2.41 -4.71 11.79
N VAL A 299 -1.41 -5.39 12.36
CA VAL A 299 -0.93 -5.11 13.72
C VAL A 299 -0.29 -3.72 13.80
N CYS A 300 0.60 -3.39 12.85
CA CYS A 300 1.21 -2.07 12.75
C CYS A 300 0.17 -0.96 12.57
N TYR A 301 -0.88 -1.21 11.77
CA TYR A 301 -1.99 -0.27 11.58
C TYR A 301 -2.70 0.02 12.91
N ALA A 302 -2.95 -1.03 13.71
CA ALA A 302 -3.60 -0.88 15.01
C ALA A 302 -2.76 -0.03 15.99
N PHE A 303 -1.44 -0.23 16.06
CA PHE A 303 -0.58 0.56 16.94
C PHE A 303 -0.37 2.00 16.47
N THR A 304 -0.24 2.22 15.15
CA THR A 304 -0.04 3.56 14.58
C THR A 304 -1.28 4.46 14.68
N SER A 305 -2.45 3.90 15.02
CA SER A 305 -3.70 4.66 15.25
C SER A 305 -3.55 5.79 16.28
N PHE A 306 -2.65 5.62 17.27
CA PHE A 306 -2.29 6.65 18.24
C PHE A 306 -1.80 7.95 17.56
N ILE A 307 -0.97 7.82 16.52
CA ILE A 307 -0.39 8.95 15.78
C ILE A 307 -1.48 9.69 15.02
N ALA A 308 -2.43 8.96 14.42
CA ALA A 308 -3.59 9.53 13.76
C ALA A 308 -4.40 10.42 14.71
N GLY A 309 -4.70 9.89 15.89
CA GLY A 309 -5.39 10.61 16.95
C GLY A 309 -4.63 11.85 17.40
N TYR A 310 -3.31 11.73 17.63
CA TYR A 310 -2.44 12.81 18.10
C TYR A 310 -2.38 13.98 17.11
N VAL A 311 -2.12 13.70 15.82
CA VAL A 311 -2.02 14.73 14.78
C VAL A 311 -3.37 15.39 14.52
N SER A 312 -4.44 14.59 14.38
CA SER A 312 -5.80 15.11 14.14
C SER A 312 -6.29 15.97 15.32
N GLY A 313 -6.19 15.45 16.55
CA GLY A 313 -6.62 16.16 17.76
C GLY A 313 -5.85 17.45 18.01
N GLY A 314 -4.53 17.43 17.79
CA GLY A 314 -3.69 18.61 17.92
C GLY A 314 -4.00 19.69 16.88
N MET A 315 -4.17 19.30 15.62
CA MET A 315 -4.55 20.21 14.54
C MET A 315 -5.95 20.80 14.73
N TYR A 316 -6.92 19.97 15.14
CA TYR A 316 -8.28 20.40 15.41
C TYR A 316 -8.36 21.43 16.54
N SER A 317 -7.59 21.21 17.63
CA SER A 317 -7.49 22.14 18.76
C SER A 317 -6.84 23.47 18.36
N ARG A 318 -5.72 23.42 17.63
CA ARG A 318 -4.98 24.61 17.17
C ARG A 318 -5.79 25.56 16.31
N ASN A 319 -6.76 25.03 15.56
CA ASN A 319 -7.64 25.82 14.71
C ASN A 319 -8.96 26.21 15.41
N GLY A 320 -9.06 26.06 16.74
CA GLY A 320 -10.21 26.50 17.54
C GLY A 320 -11.43 25.58 17.48
N GLY A 321 -11.25 24.31 17.11
CA GLY A 321 -12.34 23.33 17.00
C GLY A 321 -12.95 22.94 18.36
N LYS A 322 -14.27 23.13 18.53
CA LYS A 322 -14.98 22.82 19.79
C LYS A 322 -15.49 21.37 19.87
N LYS A 323 -15.93 20.79 18.75
CA LYS A 323 -16.57 19.45 18.70
C LYS A 323 -15.54 18.33 18.46
N TRP A 324 -14.60 18.18 19.39
CA TRP A 324 -13.45 17.27 19.23
C TRP A 324 -13.82 15.78 19.11
N ILE A 325 -14.90 15.34 19.77
CA ILE A 325 -15.40 13.96 19.68
C ILE A 325 -15.78 13.60 18.23
N LYS A 326 -16.42 14.53 17.51
CA LYS A 326 -16.79 14.31 16.10
C LYS A 326 -15.55 14.15 15.22
N SER A 327 -14.49 14.93 15.47
CA SER A 327 -13.22 14.81 14.74
C SER A 327 -12.51 13.50 15.07
N MET A 328 -12.52 13.07 16.34
CA MET A 328 -11.94 11.78 16.77
C MET A 328 -12.61 10.61 16.05
N ILE A 329 -13.94 10.52 16.10
CA ILE A 329 -14.70 9.44 15.45
C ILE A 329 -14.39 9.41 13.96
N LEU A 330 -14.41 10.58 13.30
CA LEU A 330 -14.11 10.69 11.87
C LEU A 330 -12.67 10.23 11.55
N THR A 331 -11.70 10.54 12.41
CA THR A 331 -10.31 10.12 12.24
C THR A 331 -10.18 8.59 12.37
N ALA A 332 -10.85 8.00 13.36
CA ALA A 332 -10.77 6.56 13.62
C ALA A 332 -11.57 5.71 12.62
N SER A 333 -12.63 6.25 12.01
CA SER A 333 -13.55 5.49 11.17
C SER A 333 -13.41 5.75 9.67
N LEU A 334 -13.00 6.94 9.22
CA LEU A 334 -13.08 7.30 7.79
C LEU A 334 -12.33 6.32 6.88
N PHE A 335 -11.05 6.08 7.15
CA PHE A 335 -10.24 5.20 6.31
C PHE A 335 -10.62 3.71 6.44
N PRO A 336 -10.77 3.13 7.65
CA PRO A 336 -11.21 1.74 7.80
C PRO A 336 -12.55 1.44 7.14
N PHE A 337 -13.53 2.34 7.26
CA PHE A 337 -14.84 2.12 6.63
C PHE A 337 -14.80 2.27 5.11
N LEU A 338 -13.95 3.13 4.56
CA LEU A 338 -13.72 3.20 3.11
C LEU A 338 -13.11 1.89 2.59
N CYS A 339 -12.07 1.36 3.27
CA CYS A 339 -11.47 0.07 2.92
C CYS A 339 -12.47 -1.08 3.08
N PHE A 340 -13.24 -1.09 4.17
CA PHE A 340 -14.28 -2.08 4.40
C PHE A 340 -15.38 -2.03 3.34
N GLY A 341 -15.81 -0.84 2.92
CA GLY A 341 -16.81 -0.69 1.86
C GLY A 341 -16.36 -1.28 0.53
N ILE A 342 -15.13 -0.99 0.10
CA ILE A 342 -14.56 -1.58 -1.12
C ILE A 342 -14.38 -3.09 -0.94
N GLY A 343 -13.88 -3.53 0.21
CA GLY A 343 -13.69 -4.95 0.53
C GLY A 343 -15.00 -5.73 0.56
N PHE A 344 -16.08 -5.13 1.06
CA PHE A 344 -17.42 -5.72 1.09
C PHE A 344 -17.98 -5.93 -0.31
N ILE A 345 -17.80 -4.95 -1.21
CA ILE A 345 -18.19 -5.08 -2.63
C ILE A 345 -17.40 -6.22 -3.28
N LEU A 346 -16.07 -6.24 -3.11
CA LEU A 346 -15.23 -7.32 -3.65
C LEU A 346 -15.60 -8.68 -3.08
N ASN A 347 -15.89 -8.75 -1.78
CA ASN A 347 -16.30 -9.98 -1.12
C ASN A 347 -17.65 -10.49 -1.61
N THR A 348 -18.58 -9.59 -1.95
CA THR A 348 -19.87 -9.95 -2.57
C THR A 348 -19.65 -10.59 -3.94
N VAL A 349 -18.74 -10.04 -4.76
CA VAL A 349 -18.31 -10.65 -6.03
C VAL A 349 -17.64 -12.01 -5.76
N ALA A 350 -16.80 -12.11 -4.73
CA ALA A 350 -16.13 -13.34 -4.34
C ALA A 350 -17.10 -14.48 -4.03
N ILE A 351 -18.12 -14.18 -3.22
CA ILE A 351 -19.17 -15.12 -2.83
C ILE A 351 -20.02 -15.53 -4.03
N PHE A 352 -20.37 -14.58 -4.91
CA PHE A 352 -21.16 -14.86 -6.11
C PHE A 352 -20.48 -15.88 -7.04
N TYR A 353 -19.15 -15.80 -7.17
CA TYR A 353 -18.36 -16.75 -7.96
C TYR A 353 -17.97 -18.02 -7.18
N GLY A 354 -18.25 -18.10 -5.88
CA GLY A 354 -17.81 -19.23 -5.03
C GLY A 354 -16.28 -19.35 -4.92
N SER A 355 -15.57 -18.23 -5.00
CA SER A 355 -14.11 -18.18 -4.96
C SER A 355 -13.57 -18.27 -3.54
N LEU A 356 -12.40 -18.88 -3.38
CA LEU A 356 -11.61 -18.91 -2.15
C LEU A 356 -11.06 -17.53 -1.74
N ALA A 357 -11.11 -16.56 -2.65
CA ALA A 357 -10.80 -15.17 -2.30
C ALA A 357 -11.87 -14.55 -1.39
N ALA A 358 -13.01 -15.23 -1.17
CA ALA A 358 -14.03 -14.78 -0.25
C ALA A 358 -13.52 -14.80 1.20
N ILE A 359 -13.54 -13.63 1.83
CA ILE A 359 -13.13 -13.46 3.21
C ILE A 359 -14.23 -14.08 4.10
N PRO A 360 -13.91 -15.10 4.91
CA PRO A 360 -14.89 -15.73 5.78
C PRO A 360 -15.38 -14.75 6.84
N PHE A 361 -16.65 -14.88 7.25
CA PHE A 361 -17.25 -13.97 8.23
C PHE A 361 -16.44 -13.87 9.54
N GLY A 362 -15.82 -14.97 9.98
CA GLY A 362 -14.98 -14.99 11.18
C GLY A 362 -13.79 -14.03 11.12
N THR A 363 -13.11 -13.90 9.98
CA THR A 363 -11.97 -12.98 9.85
C THR A 363 -12.42 -11.53 9.81
N MET A 364 -13.58 -11.23 9.23
CA MET A 364 -14.18 -9.90 9.29
C MET A 364 -14.47 -9.47 10.74
N VAL A 365 -15.03 -10.38 11.55
CA VAL A 365 -15.27 -10.14 12.98
C VAL A 365 -13.97 -9.91 13.73
N VAL A 366 -12.92 -10.71 13.48
CA VAL A 366 -11.60 -10.52 14.13
C VAL A 366 -11.00 -9.15 13.80
N VAL A 367 -11.04 -8.72 12.53
CA VAL A 367 -10.53 -7.40 12.12
C VAL A 367 -11.34 -6.28 12.78
N PHE A 368 -12.66 -6.44 12.88
CA PHE A 368 -13.53 -5.49 13.57
C PHE A 368 -13.22 -5.40 15.08
N VAL A 369 -12.98 -6.53 15.74
CA VAL A 369 -12.59 -6.58 17.16
C VAL A 369 -11.24 -5.88 17.38
N ILE A 370 -10.26 -6.12 16.51
CA ILE A 370 -8.96 -5.41 16.56
C ILE A 370 -9.18 -3.90 16.42
N TRP A 371 -10.01 -3.47 15.47
CA TRP A 371 -10.34 -2.05 15.30
C TRP A 371 -11.05 -1.46 16.53
N ALA A 372 -12.05 -2.15 17.07
CA ALA A 372 -12.89 -1.66 18.17
C ALA A 372 -12.16 -1.61 19.52
N PHE A 373 -11.30 -2.59 19.81
CA PHE A 373 -10.64 -2.71 21.12
C PHE A 373 -9.19 -2.24 21.15
N ILE A 374 -8.52 -2.12 20.00
CA ILE A 374 -7.13 -1.66 19.91
C ILE A 374 -7.08 -0.31 19.21
N SER A 375 -7.45 -0.25 17.93
CA SER A 375 -7.27 0.96 17.12
C SER A 375 -8.09 2.16 17.62
N PHE A 376 -9.36 1.94 17.96
CA PHE A 376 -10.27 3.01 18.38
C PHE A 376 -9.88 3.61 19.75
N PRO A 377 -9.58 2.82 20.80
CA PRO A 377 -9.09 3.37 22.07
C PRO A 377 -7.73 4.07 21.95
N LEU A 378 -6.80 3.54 21.15
CA LEU A 378 -5.50 4.19 20.92
C LEU A 378 -5.67 5.52 20.18
N ALA A 379 -6.56 5.58 19.18
CA ALA A 379 -6.88 6.83 18.49
C ALA A 379 -7.49 7.87 19.45
N LEU A 380 -8.41 7.47 20.34
CA LEU A 380 -8.96 8.34 21.38
C LEU A 380 -7.86 8.87 22.31
N LEU A 381 -6.99 8.00 22.81
CA LEU A 381 -5.86 8.36 23.68
C LEU A 381 -4.93 9.35 22.96
N GLY A 382 -4.60 9.08 21.70
CA GLY A 382 -3.85 10.00 20.84
C GLY A 382 -4.52 11.37 20.73
N THR A 383 -5.83 11.42 20.48
CA THR A 383 -6.58 12.69 20.36
C THR A 383 -6.58 13.50 21.65
N VAL A 384 -6.74 12.85 22.81
CA VAL A 384 -6.70 13.55 24.11
C VAL A 384 -5.33 14.16 24.36
N ILE A 385 -4.25 13.39 24.15
CA ILE A 385 -2.87 13.89 24.32
C ILE A 385 -2.56 15.00 23.31
N GLY A 386 -2.89 14.80 22.04
CA GLY A 386 -2.64 15.76 20.97
C GLY A 386 -3.32 17.10 21.22
N ARG A 387 -4.57 17.09 21.70
CA ARG A 387 -5.32 18.28 22.07
C ARG A 387 -4.70 19.01 23.26
N ASN A 388 -4.36 18.27 24.32
CA ASN A 388 -3.79 18.87 25.54
C ASN A 388 -2.43 19.50 25.28
N TRP A 389 -1.57 18.84 24.48
CA TRP A 389 -0.24 19.37 24.14
C TRP A 389 -0.32 20.56 23.18
N SER A 390 -1.22 20.49 22.21
CA SER A 390 -1.28 21.50 21.15
C SER A 390 -1.87 22.83 21.60
N GLY A 391 -2.50 22.88 22.78
CA GLY A 391 -2.91 24.11 23.46
C GLY A 391 -4.00 24.90 22.72
N ALA A 392 -4.10 26.18 23.09
CA ALA A 392 -4.97 27.17 22.45
C ALA A 392 -4.44 27.60 21.06
N PRO A 393 -5.28 28.17 20.20
CA PRO A 393 -4.84 28.72 18.91
C PRO A 393 -3.71 29.74 19.09
N ASN A 394 -2.50 29.41 18.61
CA ASN A 394 -1.34 30.29 18.58
C ASN A 394 -0.97 30.56 17.11
N ASN A 395 -1.66 31.54 16.53
CA ASN A 395 -1.45 31.95 15.15
C ASN A 395 -0.42 33.11 15.11
N PRO A 396 0.56 33.07 14.20
CA PRO A 396 1.56 34.14 14.07
C PRO A 396 0.96 35.54 13.84
N CYS A 397 -0.14 35.62 13.09
CA CYS A 397 -0.83 36.87 12.81
C CYS A 397 -2.27 36.80 13.33
N ARG A 398 -2.80 37.95 13.77
CA ARG A 398 -4.20 38.07 14.18
C ARG A 398 -5.13 37.88 12.98
N VAL A 399 -6.11 37.00 13.13
CA VAL A 399 -7.10 36.73 12.09
C VAL A 399 -8.15 37.86 12.07
N LYS A 400 -8.38 38.46 10.89
CA LYS A 400 -9.40 39.50 10.68
C LYS A 400 -10.80 38.88 10.75
N THR A 401 -11.77 39.63 11.28
CA THR A 401 -13.16 39.17 11.40
C THR A 401 -13.83 39.02 10.05
N ILE A 402 -13.69 40.02 9.18
CA ILE A 402 -14.26 40.06 7.83
C ILE A 402 -13.26 39.48 6.84
N PRO A 403 -13.63 38.47 6.03
CA PRO A 403 -12.77 37.91 5.00
C PRO A 403 -12.61 38.90 3.84
N ARG A 404 -11.38 39.03 3.33
CA ARG A 404 -11.11 39.83 2.13
C ARG A 404 -11.69 39.15 0.87
N PRO A 405 -12.26 39.91 -0.09
CA PRO A 405 -12.60 39.38 -1.41
C PRO A 405 -11.35 38.93 -2.17
N ILE A 406 -11.44 37.77 -2.82
CA ILE A 406 -10.34 37.20 -3.61
C ILE A 406 -10.40 37.79 -5.02
N PRO A 407 -9.30 38.36 -5.54
CA PRO A 407 -9.29 38.93 -6.89
C PRO A 407 -9.48 37.85 -7.96
N GLU A 408 -10.01 38.25 -9.12
CA GLU A 408 -10.06 37.38 -10.28
C GLU A 408 -8.64 37.03 -10.75
N LYS A 409 -8.42 35.75 -11.02
CA LYS A 409 -7.09 35.21 -11.31
C LYS A 409 -7.06 34.50 -12.64
N LYS A 410 -5.88 34.47 -13.23
CA LYS A 410 -5.62 33.71 -14.46
C LYS A 410 -5.91 32.22 -14.23
N TRP A 411 -6.35 31.54 -15.29
CA TRP A 411 -6.83 30.15 -15.24
C TRP A 411 -5.85 29.18 -14.55
N TYR A 412 -4.54 29.34 -14.78
CA TYR A 412 -3.49 28.46 -14.24
C TYR A 412 -3.23 28.66 -12.73
N LEU A 413 -3.68 29.77 -12.14
CA LEU A 413 -3.58 30.03 -10.69
C LEU A 413 -4.82 29.57 -9.92
N THR A 414 -5.77 28.93 -10.59
CA THR A 414 -6.95 28.37 -9.93
C THR A 414 -6.58 27.22 -9.00
N PRO A 415 -7.26 27.05 -7.85
CA PRO A 415 -6.86 26.06 -6.85
C PRO A 415 -6.98 24.63 -7.38
N SER A 416 -7.93 24.38 -8.28
CA SER A 416 -8.12 23.10 -8.97
C SER A 416 -6.96 22.76 -9.88
N VAL A 417 -6.50 23.70 -10.72
CA VAL A 417 -5.38 23.48 -11.65
C VAL A 417 -4.07 23.26 -10.87
N ILE A 418 -3.80 24.06 -9.84
CA ILE A 418 -2.63 23.86 -8.96
C ILE A 418 -2.70 22.50 -8.26
N SER A 419 -3.89 22.08 -7.82
CA SER A 419 -4.07 20.77 -7.19
C SER A 419 -3.80 19.62 -8.15
N LEU A 420 -4.23 19.73 -9.42
CA LEU A 420 -3.97 18.71 -10.42
C LEU A 420 -2.49 18.66 -10.80
N MET A 421 -1.88 19.80 -11.12
CA MET A 421 -0.49 19.87 -11.58
C MET A 421 0.54 19.43 -10.52
N GLY A 422 0.23 19.63 -9.23
CA GLY A 422 1.14 19.29 -8.13
C GLY A 422 1.51 17.81 -8.06
N GLY A 423 0.63 16.91 -8.52
CA GLY A 423 0.86 15.46 -8.43
C GLY A 423 1.79 14.90 -9.50
N LEU A 424 2.06 15.67 -10.57
CA LEU A 424 2.81 15.19 -11.75
C LEU A 424 4.28 14.92 -11.43
N LEU A 425 4.93 15.83 -10.70
CA LEU A 425 6.36 15.71 -10.35
C LEU A 425 6.62 14.58 -9.34
N PRO A 426 5.85 14.45 -8.23
CA PRO A 426 5.97 13.29 -7.36
C PRO A 426 5.70 11.98 -8.08
N PHE A 427 4.70 11.93 -8.98
CA PHE A 427 4.45 10.74 -9.80
C PHE A 427 5.65 10.37 -10.68
N GLY A 428 6.24 11.35 -11.37
CA GLY A 428 7.44 11.15 -12.19
C GLY A 428 8.61 10.58 -11.38
N SER A 429 8.76 11.00 -10.12
CA SER A 429 9.82 10.50 -9.23
C SER A 429 9.64 9.05 -8.75
N ILE A 430 8.44 8.49 -8.83
CA ILE A 430 8.17 7.10 -8.41
C ILE A 430 7.80 6.19 -9.57
N PHE A 431 7.73 6.71 -10.79
CA PHE A 431 7.15 6.02 -11.95
C PHE A 431 7.78 4.64 -12.23
N ILE A 432 9.11 4.56 -12.26
CA ILE A 432 9.82 3.31 -12.56
C ILE A 432 9.62 2.28 -11.44
N GLU A 433 9.71 2.72 -10.18
CA GLU A 433 9.50 1.84 -9.03
C GLU A 433 8.06 1.36 -8.94
N MET A 434 7.12 2.20 -9.36
CA MET A 434 5.73 1.82 -9.40
C MET A 434 5.48 0.65 -10.37
N TYR A 435 6.17 0.59 -11.50
CA TYR A 435 6.13 -0.57 -12.39
C TYR A 435 6.54 -1.88 -11.69
N PHE A 436 7.62 -1.84 -10.90
CA PHE A 436 8.09 -3.02 -10.16
C PHE A 436 7.10 -3.41 -9.06
N VAL A 437 6.56 -2.44 -8.33
CA VAL A 437 5.52 -2.66 -7.33
C VAL A 437 4.28 -3.31 -7.96
N PHE A 438 3.73 -2.76 -9.03
CA PHE A 438 2.60 -3.36 -9.75
C PHE A 438 2.92 -4.76 -10.26
N THR A 439 4.13 -4.98 -10.77
CA THR A 439 4.53 -6.29 -11.25
C THR A 439 4.58 -7.32 -10.14
N SER A 440 5.04 -6.95 -8.94
CA SER A 440 5.06 -7.84 -7.78
C SER A 440 3.69 -8.07 -7.14
N PHE A 441 2.78 -7.09 -7.18
CA PHE A 441 1.42 -7.27 -6.67
C PHE A 441 0.56 -8.14 -7.59
N TRP A 442 0.71 -7.99 -8.91
CA TRP A 442 -0.19 -8.60 -9.89
C TRP A 442 0.39 -9.80 -10.63
N ASN A 443 1.70 -10.01 -10.61
CA ASN A 443 2.34 -11.24 -11.10
C ASN A 443 2.93 -12.04 -9.92
N TYR A 444 3.27 -13.30 -10.16
CA TYR A 444 3.80 -14.24 -9.16
C TYR A 444 5.26 -13.93 -8.72
N LYS A 445 5.72 -12.67 -8.77
CA LYS A 445 7.10 -12.27 -8.44
C LYS A 445 7.17 -11.57 -7.10
N VAL A 446 7.86 -12.18 -6.13
CA VAL A 446 8.04 -11.61 -4.80
C VAL A 446 9.00 -10.41 -4.86
N TYR A 447 8.55 -9.24 -4.39
CA TYR A 447 9.42 -8.08 -4.21
C TYR A 447 10.27 -8.27 -2.95
N TYR A 448 11.59 -8.35 -3.09
CA TYR A 448 12.52 -8.56 -1.98
C TYR A 448 13.45 -7.36 -1.73
N VAL A 449 13.37 -6.33 -2.56
CA VAL A 449 14.31 -5.22 -2.61
C VAL A 449 13.85 -4.07 -1.68
N TYR A 450 13.60 -4.38 -0.40
CA TYR A 450 12.99 -3.44 0.56
C TYR A 450 13.83 -2.18 0.84
N GLY A 451 15.15 -2.27 0.72
CA GLY A 451 16.05 -1.11 0.89
C GLY A 451 15.82 0.00 -0.14
N PHE A 452 15.55 -0.36 -1.40
CA PHE A 452 15.22 0.62 -2.44
C PHE A 452 13.83 1.21 -2.23
N MET A 453 12.85 0.40 -1.79
CA MET A 453 11.53 0.91 -1.41
C MET A 453 11.63 1.98 -0.30
N LEU A 454 12.51 1.82 0.70
CA LEU A 454 12.74 2.83 1.73
C LEU A 454 13.26 4.15 1.13
N LEU A 455 14.24 4.07 0.23
CA LEU A 455 14.84 5.25 -0.41
C LEU A 455 13.78 6.00 -1.23
N VAL A 456 13.02 5.27 -2.04
CA VAL A 456 11.95 5.83 -2.88
C VAL A 456 10.84 6.45 -2.04
N PHE A 457 10.50 5.83 -0.90
CA PHE A 457 9.56 6.40 0.05
C PHE A 457 10.06 7.74 0.62
N VAL A 458 11.33 7.84 1.02
CA VAL A 458 11.93 9.10 1.50
C VAL A 458 11.93 10.17 0.40
N ILE A 459 12.31 9.80 -0.83
CA ILE A 459 12.26 10.71 -1.98
C ILE A 459 10.84 11.23 -2.21
N LEU A 460 9.84 10.35 -2.20
CA LEU A 460 8.44 10.73 -2.37
C LEU A 460 8.00 11.76 -1.33
N ILE A 461 8.35 11.55 -0.05
CA ILE A 461 8.04 12.50 1.03
C ILE A 461 8.68 13.87 0.77
N ILE A 462 9.96 13.91 0.37
CA ILE A 462 10.65 15.17 0.12
C ILE A 462 10.05 15.89 -1.09
N VAL A 463 9.86 15.18 -2.21
CA VAL A 463 9.30 15.77 -3.45
C VAL A 463 7.89 16.28 -3.22
N THR A 464 7.02 15.53 -2.54
CA THR A 464 5.66 15.96 -2.22
C THR A 464 5.63 17.22 -1.37
N ILE A 465 6.51 17.34 -0.36
CA ILE A 465 6.64 18.55 0.46
C ILE A 465 7.10 19.73 -0.41
N CYS A 466 8.15 19.56 -1.22
CA CYS A 466 8.68 20.65 -2.04
C CYS A 466 7.64 21.18 -3.04
N VAL A 467 6.96 20.28 -3.77
CA VAL A 467 5.98 20.68 -4.79
C VAL A 467 4.77 21.37 -4.16
N THR A 468 4.31 20.90 -3.00
CA THR A 468 3.20 21.55 -2.29
C THR A 468 3.59 22.91 -1.72
N ILE A 469 4.82 23.10 -1.22
CA ILE A 469 5.32 24.43 -0.80
C ILE A 469 5.33 25.40 -1.99
N VAL A 470 5.82 24.96 -3.15
CA VAL A 470 5.82 25.80 -4.36
C VAL A 470 4.39 26.16 -4.79
N GLY A 471 3.48 25.18 -4.82
CA GLY A 471 2.08 25.39 -5.17
C GLY A 471 1.35 26.34 -4.21
N THR A 472 1.59 26.19 -2.90
CA THR A 472 1.01 27.09 -1.88
C THR A 472 1.59 28.50 -1.97
N TYR A 473 2.87 28.66 -2.24
CA TYR A 473 3.48 29.97 -2.46
C TYR A 473 2.87 30.69 -3.66
N PHE A 474 2.70 30.02 -4.81
CA PHE A 474 2.03 30.61 -5.96
C PHE A 474 0.57 30.99 -5.68
N LEU A 475 -0.15 30.17 -4.90
CA LEU A 475 -1.53 30.47 -4.51
C LEU A 475 -1.62 31.70 -3.60
N LEU A 476 -0.70 31.83 -2.63
CA LEU A 476 -0.63 32.97 -1.73
C LEU A 476 -0.22 34.25 -2.46
N ASN A 477 0.70 34.17 -3.44
CA ASN A 477 1.03 35.29 -4.32
C ASN A 477 -0.15 35.76 -5.18
N ALA A 478 -1.10 34.85 -5.47
CA ALA A 478 -2.35 35.18 -6.14
C ALA A 478 -3.45 35.67 -5.17
N GLU A 479 -3.06 36.13 -3.98
CA GLU A 479 -3.94 36.66 -2.92
C GLU A 479 -5.05 35.69 -2.46
N ASN A 480 -4.86 34.38 -2.65
CA ASN A 480 -5.86 33.39 -2.27
C ASN A 480 -5.44 32.63 -0.99
N TYR A 481 -6.17 32.89 0.11
CA TYR A 481 -5.91 32.26 1.41
C TYR A 481 -6.43 30.81 1.54
N HIS A 482 -7.13 30.24 0.55
CA HIS A 482 -7.66 28.87 0.63
C HIS A 482 -6.60 27.77 0.40
N TRP A 483 -5.38 27.96 0.92
CA TRP A 483 -4.23 27.09 0.70
C TRP A 483 -4.34 25.72 1.40
N GLN A 484 -5.16 25.60 2.44
CA GLN A 484 -5.23 24.41 3.29
C GLN A 484 -5.72 23.17 2.51
N TRP A 485 -6.85 23.27 1.81
CA TRP A 485 -7.35 22.17 0.97
C TRP A 485 -6.53 22.04 -0.31
N THR A 486 -6.08 23.15 -0.90
CA THR A 486 -5.27 23.12 -2.13
C THR A 486 -3.94 22.40 -1.91
N SER A 487 -3.24 22.63 -0.80
CA SER A 487 -2.00 21.90 -0.47
C SER A 487 -2.25 20.41 -0.29
N PHE A 488 -3.33 20.05 0.39
CA PHE A 488 -3.73 18.65 0.56
C PHE A 488 -4.00 17.97 -0.79
N PHE A 489 -4.87 18.56 -1.63
CA PHE A 489 -5.22 17.99 -2.93
C PHE A 489 -4.06 18.02 -3.93
N SER A 490 -3.15 19.00 -3.82
CA SER A 490 -1.96 19.12 -4.66
C SER A 490 -0.99 17.96 -4.49
N ALA A 491 -0.79 17.44 -3.27
CA ALA A 491 -0.04 16.21 -3.08
C ALA A 491 -0.89 14.94 -3.25
N ALA A 492 -2.18 14.97 -2.90
CA ALA A 492 -3.05 13.81 -3.06
C ALA A 492 -3.26 13.42 -4.55
N SER A 493 -3.16 14.39 -5.47
CA SER A 493 -3.31 14.14 -6.91
C SER A 493 -2.23 13.20 -7.48
N THR A 494 -1.11 12.98 -6.81
CA THR A 494 -0.14 11.92 -7.17
C THR A 494 -0.82 10.55 -7.29
N ALA A 495 -1.78 10.24 -6.42
CA ALA A 495 -2.53 8.99 -6.48
C ALA A 495 -3.45 8.89 -7.70
N LEU A 496 -3.95 10.01 -8.23
CA LEU A 496 -4.74 10.02 -9.47
C LEU A 496 -3.89 9.61 -10.66
N TYR A 497 -2.66 10.14 -10.76
CA TYR A 497 -1.72 9.75 -11.81
C TYR A 497 -1.33 8.27 -11.72
N VAL A 498 -1.13 7.77 -10.50
CA VAL A 498 -0.90 6.34 -10.25
C VAL A 498 -2.10 5.50 -10.69
N TYR A 499 -3.32 5.95 -10.43
CA TYR A 499 -4.53 5.25 -10.86
C TYR A 499 -4.65 5.23 -12.39
N PHE A 500 -4.38 6.34 -13.09
CA PHE A 500 -4.32 6.33 -14.56
C PHE A 500 -3.24 5.41 -15.10
N TYR A 501 -2.09 5.36 -14.44
CA TYR A 501 -1.04 4.40 -14.78
C TYR A 501 -1.50 2.95 -14.61
N SER A 502 -2.31 2.64 -13.59
CA SER A 502 -2.87 1.29 -13.43
C SER A 502 -3.81 0.88 -14.55
N ILE A 503 -4.59 1.82 -15.11
CA ILE A 503 -5.45 1.54 -16.27
C ILE A 503 -4.57 1.18 -17.48
N TYR A 504 -3.50 1.95 -17.72
CA TYR A 504 -2.52 1.64 -18.75
C TYR A 504 -1.86 0.27 -18.51
N TYR A 505 -1.43 -0.01 -17.28
CA TYR A 505 -0.78 -1.26 -16.92
C TYR A 505 -1.71 -2.47 -17.15
N TYR A 506 -2.98 -2.35 -16.76
CA TYR A 506 -3.99 -3.38 -16.96
C TYR A 506 -4.11 -3.78 -18.44
N HIS A 507 -4.28 -2.81 -19.34
CA HIS A 507 -4.50 -3.10 -20.76
C HIS A 507 -3.24 -3.50 -21.54
N VAL A 508 -2.06 -2.95 -21.18
CA VAL A 508 -0.84 -3.12 -21.99
C VAL A 508 0.08 -4.21 -21.44
N LYS A 509 0.11 -4.41 -20.12
CA LYS A 509 1.07 -5.31 -19.48
C LYS A 509 0.43 -6.59 -18.96
N THR A 510 -0.84 -6.56 -18.55
CA THR A 510 -1.51 -7.75 -18.03
C THR A 510 -2.31 -8.47 -19.11
N LYS A 511 -2.37 -9.81 -19.00
CA LYS A 511 -3.27 -10.66 -19.81
C LYS A 511 -4.54 -11.04 -19.04
N MET A 512 -4.84 -10.30 -17.97
CA MET A 512 -5.97 -10.55 -17.08
C MET A 512 -7.28 -10.33 -17.84
N SER A 513 -8.24 -11.21 -17.61
CA SER A 513 -9.55 -11.15 -18.28
C SER A 513 -10.67 -11.56 -17.32
N GLY A 514 -11.91 -11.22 -17.67
CA GLY A 514 -13.09 -11.57 -16.88
C GLY A 514 -13.45 -10.55 -15.79
N PHE A 515 -14.74 -10.53 -15.45
CA PHE A 515 -15.30 -9.53 -14.53
C PHE A 515 -14.74 -9.65 -13.11
N PHE A 516 -14.52 -10.88 -12.63
CA PHE A 516 -13.97 -11.15 -11.31
C PHE A 516 -12.58 -10.52 -11.15
N GLN A 517 -11.64 -10.90 -12.01
CA GLN A 517 -10.25 -10.41 -11.96
C GLN A 517 -10.19 -8.90 -12.17
N THR A 518 -11.01 -8.35 -13.08
CA THR A 518 -11.11 -6.90 -13.30
C THR A 518 -11.54 -6.17 -12.03
N SER A 519 -12.58 -6.67 -11.36
CA SER A 519 -13.12 -6.06 -10.14
C SER A 519 -12.09 -6.07 -9.01
N PHE A 520 -11.42 -7.20 -8.78
CA PHE A 520 -10.35 -7.30 -7.79
C PHE A 520 -9.14 -6.41 -8.12
N TYR A 521 -8.76 -6.34 -9.39
CA TYR A 521 -7.67 -5.48 -9.86
C TYR A 521 -7.91 -4.01 -9.51
N PHE A 522 -9.03 -3.46 -9.99
CA PHE A 522 -9.37 -2.07 -9.77
C PHE A 522 -9.74 -1.79 -8.32
N GLY A 523 -10.39 -2.73 -7.62
CA GLY A 523 -10.74 -2.56 -6.21
C GLY A 523 -9.53 -2.45 -5.29
N TYR A 524 -8.56 -3.36 -5.38
CA TYR A 524 -7.34 -3.26 -4.58
C TYR A 524 -6.46 -2.08 -5.01
N THR A 525 -6.39 -1.79 -6.31
CA THR A 525 -5.64 -0.62 -6.79
C THR A 525 -6.28 0.69 -6.32
N LEU A 526 -7.61 0.76 -6.24
CA LEU A 526 -8.33 1.90 -5.67
C LEU A 526 -8.02 2.05 -4.18
N MET A 527 -8.07 0.97 -3.40
CA MET A 527 -7.67 1.02 -1.98
C MET A 527 -6.24 1.53 -1.81
N PHE A 528 -5.31 1.03 -2.63
CA PHE A 528 -3.92 1.46 -2.64
C PHE A 528 -3.79 2.97 -2.96
N CYS A 529 -4.48 3.44 -4.01
CA CYS A 529 -4.44 4.84 -4.43
C CYS A 529 -5.08 5.76 -3.38
N LEU A 530 -6.17 5.34 -2.72
CA LEU A 530 -6.77 6.09 -1.61
C LEU A 530 -5.78 6.24 -0.45
N GLY A 531 -5.09 5.16 -0.08
CA GLY A 531 -4.04 5.20 0.94
C GLY A 531 -2.90 6.14 0.57
N LEU A 532 -2.37 6.01 -0.66
CA LEU A 532 -1.29 6.86 -1.18
C LEU A 532 -1.71 8.33 -1.23
N GLY A 533 -2.92 8.64 -1.69
CA GLY A 533 -3.43 10.00 -1.82
C GLY A 533 -3.59 10.68 -0.46
N ILE A 534 -4.12 9.96 0.54
CA ILE A 534 -4.27 10.45 1.91
C ILE A 534 -2.89 10.67 2.56
N LEU A 535 -1.95 9.74 2.36
CA LEU A 535 -0.57 9.84 2.83
C LEU A 535 0.14 11.07 2.24
N CYS A 536 0.19 11.17 0.91
CA CYS A 536 0.84 12.30 0.23
C CYS A 536 0.16 13.63 0.59
N GLY A 537 -1.17 13.66 0.60
CA GLY A 537 -1.95 14.86 0.97
C GLY A 537 -1.64 15.35 2.40
N ALA A 538 -1.54 14.45 3.37
CA ALA A 538 -1.20 14.80 4.74
C ALA A 538 0.23 15.35 4.86
N VAL A 539 1.19 14.70 4.22
CA VAL A 539 2.59 15.12 4.20
C VAL A 539 2.75 16.49 3.55
N GLY A 540 2.10 16.71 2.40
CA GLY A 540 2.09 17.99 1.70
C GLY A 540 1.43 19.11 2.51
N TYR A 541 0.30 18.83 3.17
CA TYR A 541 -0.35 19.78 4.07
C TYR A 541 0.52 20.15 5.28
N LEU A 542 1.13 19.16 5.95
CA LEU A 542 1.99 19.40 7.11
C LEU A 542 3.22 20.22 6.73
N GLY A 543 3.86 19.90 5.60
CA GLY A 543 4.98 20.68 5.05
C GLY A 543 4.57 22.12 4.71
N SER A 544 3.43 22.29 4.04
CA SER A 544 2.89 23.62 3.71
C SER A 544 2.51 24.42 4.94
N ASN A 545 1.91 23.81 5.97
CA ASN A 545 1.57 24.50 7.21
C ASN A 545 2.80 24.97 7.99
N LEU A 546 3.88 24.17 7.99
CA LEU A 546 5.16 24.59 8.57
C LEU A 546 5.75 25.78 7.79
N PHE A 547 5.74 25.72 6.47
CA PHE A 547 6.18 26.80 5.59
C PHE A 547 5.39 28.10 5.83
N VAL A 548 4.06 28.04 5.78
CA VAL A 548 3.17 29.18 6.02
C VAL A 548 3.43 29.79 7.40
N ARG A 549 3.46 28.98 8.46
CA ARG A 549 3.78 29.51 9.80
C ARG A 549 5.16 30.16 9.86
N ARG A 550 6.15 29.63 9.13
CA ARG A 550 7.52 30.16 9.11
C ARG A 550 7.62 31.51 8.41
N ILE A 551 6.93 31.69 7.27
CA ILE A 551 6.96 32.95 6.51
C ILE A 551 6.20 34.06 7.23
N TYR A 552 5.04 33.77 7.85
CA TYR A 552 4.24 34.79 8.55
C TYR A 552 4.76 35.12 9.95
N ARG A 553 5.51 34.23 10.62
CA ARG A 553 6.17 34.56 11.90
C ARG A 553 7.21 35.66 11.76
N ASN A 554 7.79 35.82 10.58
CA ASN A 554 8.82 36.83 10.33
C ASN A 554 8.23 38.19 9.96
N ILE A 555 6.92 38.29 9.69
CA ILE A 555 6.26 39.58 9.45
C ILE A 555 5.98 40.20 10.82
N LYS A 556 6.55 41.37 11.09
CA LYS A 556 6.13 42.21 12.21
C LYS A 556 4.72 42.73 11.89
N CYS A 557 3.70 42.11 12.47
CA CYS A 557 2.29 42.51 12.31
C CYS A 557 1.71 43.18 13.57
N ASP A 558 2.57 43.79 14.40
CA ASP A 558 2.14 44.52 15.60
C ASP A 558 1.89 46.00 15.29
#